data_AF-A0A258BLT6-F1
#
_entry.id   AF-A0A258BLT6-F1
#
_cell.length_a   1.000
_cell.length_b   1.000
_cell.length_c   1.000
_cell.angle_alpha   90.00
_cell.angle_beta   90.00
_cell.angle_gamma   90.00
#
_symmetry.space_group_name_H-M   'P 1'
#
loop_
_entity.id
_entity.type
_entity.pdbx_description
1 polymer ?
#
loop_
_entity_poly.entity_id
_entity_poly.type
_entity_poly.pdbx_seq_one_letter_code
_entity_poly.pdbx_strand_id
1 'polypeptide(L)'
;MSRHSHPAGFSLVELVIVIAIMVMLIAVATPYTLGALQSANLTSAGDTLMQKLALAQQRSLTENRPVGLDFYYYTEDEIKGCHAIQMISYNPATNQVTQLEPPVYWNKQSVVIVEGALSPMFSINQTPVS
;
A
#
# COMPACT_ATOMS: atom_id res chain seq x y z
N MET A 1 -54.43 32.90 -31.38
CA MET A 1 -53.22 33.74 -31.21
C MET A 1 -52.18 32.90 -30.48
N SER A 2 -51.40 32.11 -31.23
CA SER A 2 -50.47 31.10 -30.69
C SER A 2 -49.06 31.68 -30.65
N ARG A 3 -48.58 31.98 -29.45
CA ARG A 3 -47.24 32.53 -29.19
C ARG A 3 -46.23 31.37 -29.25
N HIS A 4 -45.39 31.35 -30.28
CA HIS A 4 -44.28 30.40 -30.36
C HIS A 4 -43.27 30.73 -29.26
N SER A 5 -43.03 29.77 -28.36
CA SER A 5 -41.96 29.85 -27.37
C SER A 5 -40.67 29.37 -28.06
N HIS A 6 -39.70 30.27 -28.23
CA HIS A 6 -38.40 29.88 -28.78
C HIS A 6 -37.66 29.05 -27.72
N PRO A 7 -37.21 27.83 -28.03
CA PRO A 7 -36.38 27.07 -27.11
C PRO A 7 -35.06 27.81 -26.93
N ALA A 8 -34.77 28.24 -25.70
CA ALA A 8 -33.51 28.86 -25.33
C ALA A 8 -32.41 27.78 -25.31
N GLY A 9 -31.62 27.69 -26.38
CA GLY A 9 -30.40 26.90 -26.42
C GLY A 9 -29.25 27.63 -25.71
N PHE A 10 -28.30 26.88 -25.16
CA PHE A 10 -27.07 27.42 -24.58
C PHE A 10 -26.23 28.13 -25.66
N SER A 11 -25.73 29.32 -25.33
CA SER A 11 -24.78 30.04 -26.17
C SER A 11 -23.42 29.36 -26.17
N LEU A 12 -22.66 29.53 -27.26
CA LEU A 12 -21.28 29.05 -27.38
C LEU A 12 -20.41 29.59 -26.22
N VAL A 13 -20.58 30.86 -25.86
CA VAL A 13 -19.82 31.47 -24.75
C VAL A 13 -20.14 30.83 -23.41
N GLU A 14 -21.40 30.46 -23.17
CA GLU A 14 -21.82 29.81 -21.94
C GLU A 14 -21.22 28.40 -21.84
N LEU A 15 -21.16 27.66 -22.96
CA LEU A 15 -20.50 26.34 -23.00
C LEU A 15 -19.01 26.43 -22.66
N VAL A 16 -18.31 27.44 -23.18
CA VAL A 16 -16.86 27.63 -22.91
C VAL A 16 -16.63 27.97 -21.44
N ILE A 17 -17.47 28.83 -20.85
CA ILE A 17 -17.37 29.16 -19.42
C ILE A 17 -17.64 27.92 -18.55
N VAL A 18 -18.64 27.12 -18.91
CA VAL A 18 -18.99 25.89 -18.18
C VAL A 18 -17.83 24.88 -18.22
N ILE A 19 -17.21 24.67 -19.39
CA ILE A 19 -16.04 23.79 -19.53
C ILE A 19 -14.86 24.33 -18.72
N ALA A 20 -14.60 25.64 -18.78
CA ALA A 20 -13.52 26.27 -18.00
C ALA A 20 -13.70 26.07 -16.50
N ILE A 21 -14.93 26.22 -15.98
CA ILE A 21 -15.25 25.96 -14.57
C ILE A 21 -15.09 24.47 -14.25
N MET A 22 -15.56 23.55 -15.10
CA MET A 22 -15.39 22.11 -14.87
C MET A 22 -13.91 21.71 -14.76
N VAL A 23 -13.06 22.20 -15.66
CA VAL A 23 -11.62 21.91 -15.62
C VAL A 23 -10.98 22.46 -14.34
N MET A 24 -11.35 23.68 -13.94
CA MET A 24 -10.87 24.28 -12.69
C MET A 24 -11.28 23.45 -11.47
N LEU A 25 -12.52 22.96 -11.42
CA LEU A 25 -13.00 22.12 -10.33
C LEU A 25 -12.25 20.79 -10.26
N ILE A 26 -12.01 20.13 -11.40
CA ILE A 26 -11.26 18.87 -11.45
C ILE A 26 -9.81 19.08 -10.97
N ALA A 27 -9.16 20.16 -11.40
CA ALA A 27 -7.80 20.49 -10.99
C ALA A 27 -7.67 20.66 -9.47
N VAL A 28 -8.67 21.26 -8.81
CA VAL A 28 -8.68 21.45 -7.36
C VAL A 28 -9.12 20.19 -6.60
N ALA A 29 -10.00 19.37 -7.17
CA ALA A 29 -10.53 18.17 -6.52
C ALA A 29 -9.54 16.98 -6.51
N THR A 30 -8.68 16.88 -7.52
CA THR A 30 -7.75 15.75 -7.70
C THR A 30 -6.81 15.49 -6.50
N PRO A 31 -6.10 16.47 -5.91
CA PRO A 31 -5.11 16.19 -4.87
C PRO A 31 -5.70 15.64 -3.56
N TYR A 32 -7.01 15.80 -3.31
CA TYR A 32 -7.62 15.41 -2.03
C TYR A 32 -7.84 13.90 -1.84
N THR A 33 -7.90 13.13 -2.92
CA THR A 33 -8.24 11.70 -2.84
C THR A 33 -7.04 10.80 -2.57
N LEU A 34 -5.83 11.22 -2.95
CA LEU A 34 -4.62 10.39 -2.85
C LEU A 34 -4.13 10.22 -1.42
N GLY A 35 -4.15 11.28 -0.60
CA GLY A 35 -3.66 11.22 0.77
C GLY A 35 -4.49 10.33 1.70
N ALA A 36 -5.82 10.34 1.54
CA ALA A 36 -6.71 9.50 2.36
C ALA A 36 -6.54 8.01 2.05
N LEU A 37 -6.38 7.66 0.77
CA LEU A 37 -6.12 6.28 0.34
C LEU A 37 -4.78 5.76 0.84
N GLN A 38 -3.72 6.58 0.78
CA GLN A 38 -2.40 6.21 1.27
C GLN A 38 -2.41 5.92 2.78
N SER A 39 -3.10 6.75 3.57
CA SER A 39 -3.25 6.55 5.02
C SER A 39 -3.99 5.25 5.34
N ALA A 40 -5.10 4.98 4.64
CA ALA A 40 -5.86 3.75 4.81
C ALA A 40 -5.03 2.49 4.48
N ASN A 41 -4.23 2.55 3.41
CA ASN A 41 -3.32 1.46 3.04
C ASN A 41 -2.23 1.23 4.09
N LEU A 42 -1.65 2.30 4.62
CA LEU A 42 -0.63 2.20 5.67
C LEU A 42 -1.19 1.60 6.96
N THR A 43 -2.38 2.02 7.39
CA THR A 43 -3.07 1.43 8.54
C THR A 43 -3.35 -0.06 8.31
N SER A 44 -3.88 -0.43 7.14
CA SER A 44 -4.18 -1.82 6.80
C SER A 44 -2.93 -2.71 6.79
N ALA A 45 -1.82 -2.20 6.26
CA ALA A 45 -0.55 -2.93 6.29
C ALA A 45 -0.01 -3.07 7.72
N GLY A 46 -0.12 -2.03 8.56
CA GLY A 46 0.21 -2.08 9.97
C GLY A 46 -0.59 -3.13 10.75
N ASP A 47 -1.91 -3.18 10.54
CA ASP A 47 -2.79 -4.19 11.15
C ASP A 47 -2.39 -5.60 10.74
N THR A 48 -2.08 -5.81 9.46
CA THR A 48 -1.62 -7.11 8.94
C THR A 48 -0.31 -7.54 9.59
N LEU A 49 0.64 -6.61 9.74
CA LEU A 49 1.92 -6.86 10.41
C LEU A 49 1.72 -7.25 11.87
N MET A 50 0.91 -6.51 12.62
CA MET A 50 0.64 -6.81 14.03
C MET A 50 0.00 -8.19 14.20
N GLN A 51 -0.95 -8.55 13.33
CA GLN A 51 -1.58 -9.87 13.35
C GLN A 51 -0.56 -10.98 13.08
N LYS A 52 0.30 -10.82 12.08
CA LYS A 52 1.33 -11.84 11.75
C LYS A 52 2.40 -11.97 12.83
N LEU A 53 2.79 -10.86 13.47
CA LEU A 53 3.71 -10.89 14.61
C LEU A 53 3.10 -11.62 15.82
N ALA A 54 1.84 -11.33 16.16
CA ALA A 54 1.14 -12.01 17.23
C ALA A 54 1.02 -13.52 16.96
N LEU A 55 0.70 -13.91 15.71
CA LEU A 55 0.66 -15.30 15.28
C LEU A 55 2.03 -15.97 15.35
N ALA A 56 3.10 -15.31 14.91
CA ALA A 56 4.46 -15.82 15.01
C ALA A 56 4.86 -16.05 16.47
N GLN A 57 4.55 -15.11 17.37
CA GLN A 57 4.80 -15.25 18.80
C GLN A 57 4.01 -16.42 19.39
N GLN A 58 2.71 -16.52 19.10
CA GLN A 58 1.87 -17.62 19.57
C GLN A 58 2.41 -18.98 19.11
N ARG A 59 2.78 -19.11 17.84
CA ARG A 59 3.38 -20.34 17.32
C ARG A 59 4.73 -20.63 17.97
N SER A 60 5.56 -19.61 18.19
CA SER A 60 6.85 -19.79 18.84
C SER A 60 6.70 -20.35 20.27
N LEU A 61 5.73 -19.84 21.03
CA LEU A 61 5.41 -20.33 22.37
C LEU A 61 4.78 -21.73 22.35
N THR A 62 3.89 -22.00 21.40
CA THR A 62 3.17 -23.27 21.31
C THR A 62 4.08 -24.42 20.87
N GLU A 63 4.94 -24.15 19.90
CA GLU A 63 5.79 -25.15 19.26
C GLU A 63 7.21 -25.17 19.87
N ASN A 64 7.45 -24.33 20.90
CA ASN A 64 8.72 -24.15 21.59
C ASN A 64 9.93 -24.03 20.63
N ARG A 65 9.72 -23.30 19.54
CA ARG A 65 10.72 -23.09 18.49
C ARG A 65 10.76 -21.63 18.05
N PRO A 66 11.91 -21.11 17.59
CA PRO A 66 11.97 -19.76 17.08
C PRO A 66 11.18 -19.64 15.77
N VAL A 67 10.25 -18.69 15.74
CA VAL A 67 9.44 -18.31 14.58
C VAL A 67 9.63 -16.82 14.33
N GLY A 68 9.84 -16.43 13.09
CA GLY A 68 10.08 -15.07 12.64
C GLY A 68 9.29 -14.72 11.39
N LEU A 69 9.47 -13.49 10.92
CA LEU A 69 8.88 -12.97 9.69
C LEU A 69 9.98 -12.48 8.76
N ASP A 70 9.94 -12.93 7.51
CA ASP A 70 10.75 -12.42 6.41
C ASP A 70 9.96 -11.38 5.62
N PHE A 71 10.63 -10.29 5.27
CA PHE A 71 10.07 -9.15 4.54
C PHE A 71 10.64 -9.12 3.12
N TYR A 72 9.75 -9.15 2.13
CA TYR A 72 10.12 -9.02 0.72
C TYR A 72 9.89 -7.59 0.26
N TYR A 73 10.96 -6.97 -0.22
CA TYR A 73 10.96 -5.61 -0.74
C TYR A 73 11.05 -5.63 -2.27
N TYR A 74 10.32 -4.73 -2.92
CA TYR A 74 10.45 -4.46 -4.35
C TYR A 74 10.48 -2.95 -4.56
N THR A 75 11.16 -2.54 -5.63
CA THR A 75 11.24 -1.14 -6.04
C THR A 75 10.35 -0.96 -7.27
N GLU A 76 9.37 -0.09 -7.17
CA GLU A 76 8.52 0.36 -8.29
C GLU A 76 8.67 1.90 -8.35
N ASP A 77 8.99 2.44 -9.53
CA ASP A 77 9.21 3.88 -9.76
C ASP A 77 10.20 4.55 -8.77
N GLU A 78 11.37 3.93 -8.54
CA GLU A 78 12.42 4.36 -7.57
C GLU A 78 12.02 4.33 -6.09
N ILE A 79 10.79 3.93 -5.76
CA ILE A 79 10.31 3.84 -4.38
C ILE A 79 10.43 2.41 -3.86
N LYS A 80 11.29 2.21 -2.85
CA LYS A 80 11.46 0.90 -2.17
C LYS A 80 10.30 0.68 -1.19
N GLY A 81 9.51 -0.35 -1.44
CA GLY A 81 8.39 -0.72 -0.56
C GLY A 81 8.36 -2.20 -0.19
N CYS A 82 7.83 -2.49 0.99
CA CYS A 82 7.57 -3.87 1.39
C CYS A 82 6.25 -4.34 0.77
N HIS A 83 6.30 -5.45 0.03
CA HIS A 83 5.14 -5.96 -0.72
C HIS A 83 4.65 -7.32 -0.23
N ALA A 84 5.50 -8.08 0.46
CA ALA A 84 5.09 -9.36 1.01
C ALA A 84 5.80 -9.68 2.32
N ILE A 85 5.10 -10.43 3.16
CA ILE A 85 5.65 -10.99 4.40
C ILE A 85 5.44 -12.49 4.43
N GLN A 86 6.41 -13.22 4.96
CA GLN A 86 6.35 -14.67 5.08
C GLN A 86 6.77 -15.11 6.47
N MET A 87 6.08 -16.10 7.03
CA MET A 87 6.46 -16.68 8.31
C MET A 87 7.50 -17.78 8.10
N ILE A 88 8.61 -17.65 8.81
CA ILE A 88 9.70 -18.61 8.81
C ILE A 88 9.88 -19.17 10.22
N SER A 89 10.32 -20.42 10.31
CA SER A 89 10.86 -20.95 11.55
C SER A 89 12.34 -21.21 11.40
N TYR A 90 13.07 -20.86 12.44
CA TYR A 90 14.48 -21.18 12.56
C TYR A 90 14.64 -22.42 13.41
N ASN A 91 15.37 -23.42 12.92
CA ASN A 91 15.80 -24.54 13.75
C ASN A 91 17.24 -24.30 14.23
N PRO A 92 17.46 -24.01 15.52
CA PRO A 92 18.79 -23.69 16.04
C PRO A 92 19.74 -24.89 16.08
N ALA A 93 19.23 -26.12 15.98
CA ALA A 93 20.07 -27.33 15.98
C ALA A 93 20.65 -27.65 14.60
N THR A 94 19.98 -27.23 13.52
CA THR A 94 20.39 -27.55 12.14
C THR A 94 20.72 -26.30 11.31
N ASN A 95 20.60 -25.10 11.88
CA ASN A 95 20.68 -23.81 11.19
C ASN A 95 19.80 -23.71 9.93
N GLN A 96 18.71 -24.50 9.86
CA GLN A 96 17.81 -24.48 8.72
C GLN A 96 16.64 -23.52 8.96
N VAL A 97 16.34 -22.74 7.93
CA VAL A 97 15.15 -21.88 7.86
C VAL A 97 14.07 -22.66 7.11
N THR A 98 12.96 -22.94 7.77
CA THR A 98 11.81 -23.62 7.15
C THR A 98 10.67 -22.63 7.00
N GLN A 99 10.18 -22.49 5.76
CA GLN A 99 9.00 -21.69 5.46
C GLN A 99 7.76 -22.38 6.02
N LEU A 100 6.97 -21.67 6.82
CA LEU A 100 5.78 -22.25 7.46
C LEU A 100 4.52 -22.07 6.63
N GLU A 101 4.48 -20.98 5.86
CA GLU A 101 3.32 -20.57 5.08
C GLU A 101 3.78 -19.93 3.76
N PRO A 102 2.93 -19.93 2.71
CA PRO A 102 3.14 -19.11 1.53
C PRO A 102 3.21 -17.61 1.89
N PRO A 103 3.97 -16.80 1.13
CA PRO A 103 4.05 -15.36 1.37
C PRO A 103 2.69 -14.68 1.20
N VAL A 104 2.36 -13.79 2.13
CA VAL A 104 1.19 -12.93 2.04
C VAL A 104 1.60 -11.65 1.32
N TYR A 105 0.97 -11.39 0.17
CA TYR A 105 1.21 -10.20 -0.63
C TYR A 105 0.24 -9.09 -0.21
N TRP A 106 0.76 -7.89 0.00
CA TRP A 106 -0.04 -6.69 -0.03
C TRP A 106 -0.38 -6.34 -1.48
N ASN A 107 -1.59 -5.82 -1.71
CA ASN A 107 -2.02 -5.44 -3.05
C ASN A 107 -1.06 -4.37 -3.62
N LYS A 108 -0.93 -4.28 -4.95
CA LYS A 108 -0.01 -3.34 -5.63
C LYS A 108 -0.26 -1.86 -5.31
N GLN A 109 -1.40 -1.52 -4.69
CA GLN A 109 -1.76 -0.17 -4.28
C GLN A 109 -1.41 0.10 -2.80
N SER A 110 -1.06 -0.94 -2.05
CA SER A 110 -0.63 -0.94 -0.66
C SER A 110 0.86 -1.28 -0.62
N VAL A 111 1.63 -0.47 -1.34
CA VAL A 111 3.07 -0.43 -1.15
C VAL A 111 3.29 0.37 0.14
N VAL A 112 3.75 -0.31 1.20
CA VAL A 112 4.26 0.42 2.36
C VAL A 112 5.59 1.03 1.95
N ILE A 113 5.53 2.29 1.56
CA ILE A 113 6.71 3.11 1.30
C ILE A 113 7.39 3.33 2.64
N VAL A 114 8.58 2.75 2.80
CA VAL A 114 9.37 2.95 4.02
C VAL A 114 10.28 4.15 3.79
N GLU A 115 9.71 5.34 3.78
CA GLU A 115 10.46 6.60 3.76
C GLU A 115 10.87 6.95 5.20
N GLY A 116 11.98 6.38 5.64
CA GLY A 116 12.53 6.62 6.97
C GLY A 116 13.73 5.74 7.26
N ALA A 117 14.61 6.20 8.16
CA ALA A 117 15.73 5.42 8.64
C ALA A 117 15.21 4.10 9.23
N LEU A 118 15.41 3.00 8.50
CA LEU A 118 15.09 1.66 8.97
C LEU A 118 15.73 1.46 10.35
N SER A 119 14.99 0.90 11.30
CA SER A 119 15.59 0.46 12.56
C SER A 119 16.79 -0.43 12.25
N PRO A 120 17.92 -0.30 12.97
CA PRO A 120 19.18 -0.98 12.63
C PRO A 120 19.05 -2.51 12.57
N MET A 121 17.99 -3.07 13.17
CA MET A 121 17.62 -4.49 13.09
C MET A 121 17.18 -4.95 11.69
N PHE A 122 16.68 -4.06 10.83
CA PHE A 122 16.24 -4.37 9.45
C PHE A 122 17.28 -4.01 8.37
N SER A 123 18.44 -3.46 8.78
CA SER A 123 19.55 -3.10 7.90
C SER A 123 20.40 -4.31 7.47
N ILE A 124 20.37 -5.38 8.26
CA ILE A 124 21.40 -6.43 8.25
C ILE A 124 21.32 -7.45 7.09
N ASN A 125 20.24 -7.51 6.30
CA ASN A 125 20.08 -8.48 5.21
C ASN A 125 19.67 -7.86 3.87
N GLN A 126 20.24 -6.69 3.52
CA GLN A 126 20.16 -6.17 2.16
C GLN A 126 21.29 -6.77 1.31
N THR A 127 21.22 -8.05 0.97
CA THR A 127 22.04 -8.59 -0.12
C THR A 127 21.46 -8.12 -1.45
N PRO A 128 22.25 -7.42 -2.29
CA PRO A 128 21.80 -7.05 -3.63
C PRO A 128 21.72 -8.32 -4.47
N VAL A 129 20.51 -8.70 -4.88
CA VAL A 129 20.34 -9.60 -6.03
C VAL A 129 20.54 -8.77 -7.28
N SER A 130 21.71 -8.97 -7.90
CA SER A 130 22.10 -8.51 -9.24
C SER A 130 21.25 -9.12 -10.34
#